data_AF-A0A6H5G410-F1
#
_entry.id   AF-A0A6H5G410-F1
#
_cell.length_a   1.000
_cell.length_b   1.000
_cell.length_c   1.000
_cell.angle_alpha   90.00
_cell.angle_beta   90.00
_cell.angle_gamma   90.00
#
_symmetry.space_group_name_H-M   'P 1'
#
loop_
_entity.id
_entity.type
_entity.pdbx_description
1 polymer ?
#
loop_
_entity_poly.entity_id
_entity_poly.type
_entity_poly.pdbx_seq_one_letter_code
_entity_poly.pdbx_strand_id
1 'polypeptide(L)'
;MSESSDEEEWPVSAEWLGRVLSEYHGADVTVDEYRLAQKESALSDILSVVVKYKPGGSGGEEPVTRALVLKLLPRDPFSRFFVTEAQFDLREIKFYTK
;
A
#
# COMPACT_ATOMS: atom_id res chain seq x y z
N MET A 1 1.70 -14.49 29.64
CA MET A 1 2.74 -13.86 28.81
C MET A 1 1.99 -13.01 27.82
N SER A 2 2.03 -11.69 28.00
CA SER A 2 1.30 -10.76 27.15
C SER A 2 1.90 -10.83 25.75
N GLU A 3 1.08 -11.25 24.78
CA GLU A 3 1.36 -11.03 23.36
C GLU A 3 1.40 -9.52 23.18
N SER A 4 2.59 -8.95 23.25
CA SER A 4 2.85 -7.61 22.76
C SER A 4 2.68 -7.76 21.26
N SER A 5 1.49 -7.47 20.74
CA SER A 5 1.31 -7.21 19.33
C SER A 5 2.29 -6.09 19.00
N ASP A 6 3.47 -6.46 18.49
CA ASP A 6 4.28 -5.55 17.72
C ASP A 6 3.31 -4.97 16.70
N GLU A 7 2.89 -3.73 16.92
CA GLU A 7 2.25 -2.93 15.89
C GLU A 7 3.34 -2.82 14.82
N GLU A 8 3.40 -3.82 13.94
CA GLU A 8 4.33 -3.86 12.83
C GLU A 8 4.09 -2.57 12.06
N GLU A 9 4.99 -1.61 12.27
CA GLU A 9 4.87 -0.27 11.72
C GLU A 9 5.15 -0.40 10.23
N TRP A 10 4.08 -0.70 9.49
CA TRP A 10 4.12 -0.78 8.04
C TRP A 10 4.52 0.58 7.48
N PRO A 11 5.28 0.63 6.38
CA PRO A 11 5.68 1.90 5.77
C PRO A 11 4.49 2.67 5.14
N VAL A 12 3.27 2.17 5.32
CA VAL A 12 2.04 2.70 4.74
C VAL A 12 1.36 3.59 5.76
N SER A 13 1.48 4.91 5.56
CA SER A 13 0.79 5.93 6.35
C SER A 13 -0.30 6.62 5.54
N ALA A 14 -1.20 7.34 6.21
CA ALA A 14 -2.21 8.18 5.55
C ALA A 14 -1.56 9.25 4.66
N GLU A 15 -0.44 9.84 5.09
CA GLU A 15 0.30 10.84 4.31
C GLU A 15 0.90 10.22 3.04
N TRP A 16 1.49 9.03 3.16
CA TRP A 16 2.04 8.31 2.02
C TRP A 16 0.93 7.93 1.02
N LEU A 17 -0.20 7.39 1.51
CA LEU A 17 -1.37 7.08 0.67
C LEU A 17 -1.92 8.33 -0.01
N GLY A 18 -1.98 9.46 0.71
CA GLY A 18 -2.40 10.74 0.16
C GLY A 18 -1.54 11.16 -1.02
N ARG A 19 -0.21 11.10 -0.90
CA ARG A 19 0.72 11.42 -1.99
C ARG A 19 0.51 10.53 -3.22
N VAL A 20 0.43 9.21 -3.02
CA VAL A 20 0.21 8.24 -4.12
C VAL A 20 -1.12 8.51 -4.84
N LEU A 21 -2.18 8.76 -4.08
CA LEU A 21 -3.51 9.05 -4.64
C LEU A 21 -3.56 10.42 -5.31
N SER A 22 -2.85 11.41 -4.78
CA SER A 22 -2.74 12.73 -5.41
C SER A 22 -2.06 12.66 -6.76
N GLU A 23 -0.97 11.88 -6.88
CA GLU A 23 -0.31 11.64 -8.17
C GLU A 23 -1.23 10.92 -9.16
N TYR A 24 -2.01 9.93 -8.69
CA TYR A 24 -2.97 9.20 -9.52
C TYR A 24 -4.09 10.09 -10.08
N HIS A 25 -4.63 11.00 -9.26
CA HIS A 25 -5.72 11.91 -9.68
C HIS A 25 -5.21 13.20 -10.35
N GLY A 26 -3.94 13.54 -10.19
CA GLY A 26 -3.39 14.84 -10.60
C GLY A 26 -3.95 16.01 -9.77
N ALA A 27 -4.42 15.76 -8.56
CA ALA A 27 -5.01 16.75 -7.66
C ALA A 27 -4.75 16.37 -6.19
N ASP A 28 -4.87 17.33 -5.27
CA ASP A 28 -4.65 17.08 -3.84
C ASP A 28 -5.66 16.06 -3.29
N VAL A 29 -5.27 15.15 -2.40
CA VAL A 29 -6.15 14.12 -1.84
C VAL A 29 -6.07 14.12 -0.31
N THR A 30 -7.24 14.14 0.34
CA THR A 30 -7.36 13.95 1.78
C THR A 30 -7.80 12.53 2.09
N VAL A 31 -6.98 11.79 2.84
CA VAL A 31 -7.31 10.45 3.32
C VAL A 31 -8.13 10.55 4.62
N ASP A 32 -9.33 9.99 4.63
CA ASP A 32 -10.21 9.99 5.81
C ASP A 32 -9.90 8.81 6.74
N GLU A 33 -9.82 7.60 6.18
CA GLU A 33 -9.54 6.36 6.91
C GLU A 33 -8.86 5.33 6.00
N TYR A 34 -8.05 4.44 6.58
CA TYR A 34 -7.52 3.29 5.86
C TYR A 34 -7.39 2.08 6.78
N ARG A 35 -7.48 0.88 6.20
CA ARG A 35 -7.30 -0.40 6.88
C ARG A 35 -6.30 -1.25 6.12
N LEU A 36 -5.37 -1.84 6.86
CA LEU A 36 -4.38 -2.76 6.34
C LEU A 36 -4.80 -4.21 6.65
N ALA A 37 -4.59 -5.10 5.70
CA ALA A 37 -4.67 -6.55 5.91
C ALA A 37 -3.46 -7.20 5.21
N GLN A 38 -2.72 -8.02 5.94
CA GLN A 38 -1.48 -8.62 5.45
C GLN A 38 -1.73 -10.01 4.88
N LYS A 39 -0.93 -10.34 3.85
CA LYS A 39 -0.70 -11.70 3.40
C LYS A 39 0.81 -11.89 3.18
N GLU A 40 1.42 -12.73 4.01
CA GLU A 40 2.84 -13.04 3.91
C GLU A 40 3.14 -13.99 2.75
N SER A 41 4.28 -13.79 2.11
CA SER A 41 4.87 -14.70 1.13
C SER A 41 6.39 -14.65 1.27
N ALA A 42 7.06 -15.77 0.99
CA ALA A 42 8.52 -15.91 1.15
C ALA A 42 9.35 -14.89 0.33
N LEU A 43 8.75 -14.27 -0.69
CA LEU A 43 9.43 -13.38 -1.64
C LEU A 43 8.96 -11.92 -1.58
N SER A 44 7.88 -11.62 -0.84
CA SER A 44 7.32 -10.27 -0.73
C SER A 44 6.22 -10.24 0.32
N ASP A 45 6.11 -9.13 1.04
CA ASP A 45 4.95 -8.88 1.88
C ASP A 45 3.85 -8.24 1.03
N ILE A 46 2.68 -8.88 0.96
CA ILE A 46 1.54 -8.33 0.24
C ILE A 46 0.59 -7.70 1.25
N LEU A 47 0.36 -6.40 1.14
CA LEU A 47 -0.65 -5.69 1.91
C LEU A 47 -1.86 -5.40 1.04
N SER A 48 -3.03 -5.82 1.50
CA SER A 48 -4.30 -5.29 1.05
C SER A 48 -4.61 -4.03 1.85
N VAL A 49 -4.87 -2.93 1.16
CA VAL A 49 -5.25 -1.66 1.79
C VAL A 49 -6.64 -1.27 1.31
N VAL A 50 -7.56 -1.03 2.22
CA VAL A 50 -8.83 -0.38 1.90
C VAL A 50 -8.72 1.05 2.39
N VAL A 51 -8.77 2.02 1.48
CA VAL A 51 -8.62 3.45 1.78
C VAL A 51 -9.88 4.20 1.37
N LYS A 52 -10.32 5.12 2.22
CA LYS A 52 -11.39 6.08 1.94
C LYS A 52 -10.79 7.48 1.92
N TYR A 53 -11.03 8.22 0.85
CA TYR A 53 -10.41 9.51 0.62
C TYR A 53 -11.29 10.42 -0.23
N LYS A 54 -10.93 11.71 -0.29
CA LYS A 54 -11.58 12.73 -1.12
C LYS A 54 -10.56 13.36 -2.06
N PRO A 55 -10.73 13.25 -3.38
CA PRO A 55 -9.94 14.05 -4.33
C PRO A 55 -10.38 15.52 -4.26
N GLY A 56 -9.40 16.41 -4.24
CA GLY A 56 -9.56 17.85 -4.29
C GLY A 56 -9.70 18.34 -5.72
N GLY A 57 -10.38 19.47 -5.91
CA GLY A 57 -10.59 20.08 -7.23
C GLY A 57 -11.97 19.85 -7.85
N SER A 58 -12.73 18.91 -7.31
CA SER A 58 -14.12 18.63 -7.68
C SER A 58 -15.03 19.04 -6.53
N GLY A 59 -15.61 20.24 -6.62
CA GLY A 59 -16.44 20.82 -5.57
C GLY A 59 -17.53 19.86 -5.08
N GLY A 60 -17.37 19.36 -3.85
CA GLY A 60 -18.38 18.57 -3.15
C GLY A 60 -18.44 17.08 -3.50
N GLU A 61 -17.39 16.47 -4.04
CA GLU A 61 -17.41 15.03 -4.31
C GLU A 61 -17.49 14.17 -3.03
N GLU A 62 -18.35 13.16 -3.09
CA GLU A 62 -18.52 12.12 -2.08
C GLU A 62 -17.20 11.37 -1.84
N PRO A 63 -16.91 10.95 -0.60
CA PRO A 63 -15.72 10.17 -0.30
C PRO A 63 -15.68 8.87 -1.11
N VAL A 64 -14.53 8.60 -1.72
CA VAL A 64 -14.29 7.44 -2.56
C VAL A 64 -13.59 6.36 -1.73
N THR A 65 -14.12 5.14 -1.78
CA THR A 65 -13.45 3.95 -1.22
C THR A 65 -12.75 3.18 -2.34
N ARG A 66 -11.49 2.79 -2.11
CA ARG A 66 -10.68 1.97 -3.01
C ARG A 66 -9.96 0.86 -2.25
N ALA A 67 -9.89 -0.31 -2.87
CA ALA A 67 -9.02 -1.40 -2.45
C ALA A 67 -7.74 -1.34 -3.29
N LEU A 68 -6.59 -1.35 -2.62
CA LEU A 68 -5.26 -1.35 -3.19
C LEU A 68 -4.55 -2.63 -2.75
N VAL A 69 -3.65 -3.12 -3.59
CA VAL A 69 -2.72 -4.19 -3.24
C VAL A 69 -1.33 -3.61 -3.35
N LEU A 70 -0.60 -3.58 -2.23
CA LEU A 70 0.78 -3.15 -2.16
C LEU A 70 1.66 -4.38 -2.06
N LYS A 71 2.64 -4.48 -2.95
CA LYS A 71 3.69 -5.49 -2.86
C LYS A 71 4.93 -4.80 -2.31
N LEU A 72 5.30 -5.19 -1.10
CA LEU A 72 6.48 -4.71 -0.43
C LEU A 72 7.61 -5.70 -0.65
N LEU A 73 8.82 -5.18 -0.82
CA LEU A 73 10.02 -6.01 -0.76
C LEU A 73 10.10 -6.71 0.59
N PRO A 74 10.73 -7.90 0.67
CA PRO A 74 10.96 -8.58 1.94
C PRO A 74 11.59 -7.65 2.98
N ARG A 75 11.10 -7.73 4.23
CA ARG A 75 11.66 -6.94 5.34
C ARG A 75 13.04 -7.43 5.77
N ASP A 76 13.28 -8.74 5.69
CA ASP A 76 14.57 -9.35 5.98
C ASP A 76 15.64 -8.86 4.98
N PRO A 77 16.75 -8.24 5.44
CA PRO A 77 17.77 -7.67 4.56
C PRO A 77 18.42 -8.68 3.62
N PHE A 78 18.59 -9.94 4.04
CA PHE A 78 19.17 -10.98 3.18
C PHE A 78 18.22 -11.33 2.06
N SER A 79 16.98 -11.63 2.38
CA SER A 79 15.92 -11.93 1.42
C SER A 79 15.70 -10.76 0.45
N ARG A 80 15.70 -9.53 0.96
CA ARG A 80 15.61 -8.32 0.15
C ARG A 80 16.75 -8.19 -0.84
N PHE A 81 18.00 -8.40 -0.39
CA PHE A 81 19.18 -8.36 -1.26
C PHE A 81 19.04 -9.36 -2.43
N PHE A 82 18.61 -10.60 -2.15
CA PHE A 82 18.39 -11.58 -3.21
C PHE A 82 17.26 -11.18 -4.16
N VAL A 83 16.14 -10.67 -3.65
CA VAL A 83 15.01 -10.23 -4.49
C VAL A 83 15.40 -9.05 -5.37
N THR A 84 16.17 -8.08 -4.86
CA THR A 84 16.62 -6.92 -5.62
C THR A 84 17.67 -7.29 -6.67
N GLU A 85 18.69 -8.07 -6.30
CA GLU A 85 19.78 -8.46 -7.21
C GLU A 85 19.28 -9.37 -8.34
N ALA A 86 18.42 -10.34 -8.02
CA ALA A 86 17.93 -11.32 -8.99
C ALA A 86 16.63 -10.90 -9.70
N GLN A 87 16.17 -9.66 -9.50
CA GLN A 87 14.99 -9.07 -10.16
C GLN A 87 13.76 -10.00 -10.08
N PHE A 88 13.57 -10.67 -8.95
CA PHE A 88 12.43 -11.60 -8.78
C PHE A 88 11.09 -10.86 -8.71
N ASP A 89 11.11 -9.59 -8.30
CA ASP A 89 9.88 -8.81 -8.09
C ASP A 89 9.42 -8.01 -9.32
N LEU A 90 10.34 -7.65 -10.23
CA LEU A 90 10.04 -6.78 -11.39
C LEU A 90 9.20 -7.46 -12.48
N ARG A 91 8.99 -8.78 -12.40
CA ARG A 91 8.38 -9.59 -13.47
C ARG A 91 6.85 -9.72 -13.40
N GLU A 92 6.19 -9.24 -12.34
CA GLU A 92 4.75 -9.50 -12.09
C GLU A 92 3.87 -8.26 -11.88
N ILE A 93 4.17 -7.11 -12.49
CA ILE A 93 3.20 -6.01 -12.52
C ILE A 93 2.14 -6.31 -13.60
N LYS A 94 1.11 -7.10 -13.25
CA LYS A 94 -0.07 -7.32 -14.10
C LYS A 94 -1.25 -6.55 -13.54
N PHE A 95 -1.75 -5.59 -14.31
CA PHE A 95 -2.99 -4.88 -14.00
C PHE A 95 -4.17 -5.80 -14.29
N TYR A 96 -4.85 -6.28 -13.24
CA TYR A 96 -6.15 -6.96 -13.37
C TYR A 96 -7.25 -5.92 -13.34
N THR A 97 -7.40 -5.16 -14.41
CA THR A 97 -8.63 -4.40 -14.64
C THR A 97 -9.63 -5.32 -15.35
N LYS A 98 -10.84 -5.41 -14.81
CA LYS A 98 -12.02 -5.86 -15.54
C LYS A 98 -12.87 -4.65 -15.88
#